data_AF-A6G897-F1
#
_entry.id   AF-A6G897-F1
#
_cell.length_a   1.000
_cell.length_b   1.000
_cell.length_c   1.000
_cell.angle_alpha   90.00
_cell.angle_beta   90.00
_cell.angle_gamma   90.00
#
_symmetry.space_group_name_H-M   'P 1'
#
loop_
_entity.id
_entity.type
_entity.pdbx_description
1 polymer ?
#
loop_
_entity_poly.entity_id
_entity_poly.type
_entity_poly.pdbx_seq_one_letter_code
_entity_poly.pdbx_strand_id
1 'polypeptide(L)'
;MQPNPSQDPYGQRNPYGHGPNYAPGMQAGARPSPELASGVEQFMTRVNAWMAAGVGLTGLTAFLVAQSPTLVNAIFGTGLFWVAVLAPVILVFVIASRVQKMSPAAATATFLVYSALNGMSLAFIFFVYSLGTIASVFAITAVTYGSLALWGFATKRDLSGWGRFLFMALVGLIVSSIAFMFIPGVMGSTMYLVYNVIGVLVFAALTAYDTQKIKQIYLVNGGGGNLAILGALTLYLDFINLFMFLLRLFGGGRD
;
A
#
# COMPACT_ATOMS: atom_id res chain seq x y z
N MET A 1 15.83 18.61 63.41
CA MET A 1 15.91 17.28 62.78
C MET A 1 14.97 17.30 61.58
N GLN A 2 15.52 17.31 60.35
CA GLN A 2 14.72 17.31 59.12
C GLN A 2 14.30 15.86 58.79
N PRO A 3 13.08 15.61 58.28
CA PRO A 3 12.67 14.26 57.90
C PRO A 3 13.36 13.81 56.61
N ASN A 4 13.87 12.57 56.63
CA ASN A 4 14.52 11.87 55.53
C ASN A 4 13.50 11.52 54.40
N PRO A 5 13.71 11.92 53.12
CA PRO A 5 12.75 11.70 52.04
C PRO A 5 12.93 10.38 51.25
N SER A 6 13.46 9.32 51.86
CA SER A 6 13.76 8.06 51.13
C SER A 6 12.87 6.88 51.52
N GLN A 7 11.55 7.04 51.40
CA GLN A 7 10.62 5.91 51.35
C GLN A 7 9.56 6.14 50.28
N ASP A 8 9.87 5.70 49.06
CA ASP A 8 8.87 5.42 48.03
C ASP A 8 8.11 4.13 48.44
N PRO A 9 6.81 4.20 48.79
CA PRO A 9 6.05 3.02 49.23
C PRO A 9 5.69 2.07 48.09
N TYR A 10 5.98 2.44 46.83
CA TYR A 10 5.61 1.68 45.64
C TYR A 10 6.85 1.31 44.82
N GLY A 11 7.82 0.66 45.47
CA GLY A 11 8.99 0.09 44.82
C GLY A 11 8.65 -1.07 43.87
N GLN A 12 8.12 -0.78 42.69
CA GLN A 12 8.11 -1.71 41.57
C GLN A 12 9.53 -1.77 40.98
N ARG A 13 10.36 -2.67 41.53
CA ARG A 13 11.60 -3.10 40.87
C ARG A 13 11.22 -3.86 39.60
N ASN A 14 11.34 -3.22 38.45
CA ASN A 14 11.18 -3.86 37.15
C ASN A 14 12.36 -4.84 36.91
N PRO A 15 12.15 -6.17 36.90
CA PRO A 15 13.25 -7.14 36.81
C PRO A 15 13.76 -7.33 35.37
N TYR A 16 13.15 -6.68 34.38
CA TYR A 16 13.46 -6.82 32.96
C TYR A 16 13.80 -5.46 32.35
N GLY A 17 14.74 -4.76 32.96
CA GLY A 17 15.21 -3.45 32.49
C GLY A 17 16.18 -3.56 31.32
N HIS A 18 15.68 -3.89 30.11
CA HIS A 18 16.30 -3.56 28.82
C HIS A 18 15.19 -3.11 27.84
N GLY A 19 14.50 -2.03 28.21
CA GLY A 19 13.67 -1.26 27.28
C GLY A 19 14.55 -0.28 26.49
N PRO A 20 14.14 0.13 25.26
CA PRO A 20 14.83 1.20 24.54
C PRO A 20 14.94 2.45 25.42
N ASN A 21 16.10 3.11 25.41
CA ASN A 21 16.27 4.39 26.09
C ASN A 21 15.36 5.44 25.43
N TYR A 22 14.15 5.60 25.96
CA TYR A 22 13.29 6.73 25.60
C TYR A 22 13.93 8.00 26.18
N ALA A 23 14.01 9.05 25.35
CA ALA A 23 14.44 10.36 25.80
C ALA A 23 13.60 10.80 27.03
N PRO A 24 14.18 11.51 28.02
CA PRO A 24 13.46 11.89 29.23
C PRO A 24 12.24 12.76 28.87
N GLY A 25 11.03 12.18 28.99
CA GLY A 25 9.77 12.89 28.72
C GLY A 25 8.69 12.08 28.00
N MET A 26 9.00 10.93 27.39
CA MET A 26 7.98 10.10 26.73
C MET A 26 7.48 8.98 27.65
N GLN A 27 6.34 9.20 28.30
CA GLN A 27 5.62 8.14 29.02
C GLN A 27 4.99 7.18 28.01
N ALA A 28 5.32 5.89 28.11
CA ALA A 28 4.58 4.82 27.43
C ALA A 28 3.11 4.90 27.89
N GLY A 29 2.20 5.31 26.99
CA GLY A 29 0.78 5.55 27.28
C GLY A 29 0.31 7.00 27.15
N ALA A 30 1.17 7.95 26.78
CA ALA A 30 0.77 9.34 26.51
C ALA A 30 -0.23 9.39 25.33
N ARG A 31 -1.43 9.95 25.59
CA ARG A 31 -2.39 10.27 24.53
C ARG A 31 -1.75 11.26 23.54
N PRO A 32 -2.01 11.16 22.23
CA PRO A 32 -1.54 12.15 21.27
C PRO A 32 -1.92 13.55 21.73
N SER A 33 -1.08 14.56 21.44
CA SER A 33 -1.43 15.94 21.75
C SER A 33 -2.75 16.31 21.05
N PRO A 34 -3.62 17.14 21.66
CA PRO A 34 -4.88 17.55 21.05
C PRO A 34 -4.72 18.16 19.65
N GLU A 35 -3.60 18.84 19.41
CA GLU A 35 -3.21 19.42 18.12
C GLU A 35 -2.90 18.36 17.05
N LEU A 36 -2.27 17.25 17.42
CA LEU A 36 -2.09 16.12 16.50
C LEU A 36 -3.42 15.43 16.23
N ALA A 37 -4.29 15.27 17.24
CA ALA A 37 -5.58 14.64 17.04
C ALA A 37 -6.45 15.39 16.01
N SER A 38 -6.43 16.73 16.01
CA SER A 38 -7.21 17.55 15.07
C SER A 38 -6.66 17.55 13.63
N GLY A 39 -5.37 17.27 13.42
CA GLY A 39 -4.76 17.26 12.09
C GLY A 39 -4.82 15.93 11.34
N VAL A 40 -5.30 14.85 11.97
CA VAL A 40 -5.39 13.50 11.39
C VAL A 40 -6.19 13.50 10.09
N GLU A 41 -7.36 14.14 10.08
CA GLU A 41 -8.26 14.13 8.92
C GLU A 41 -7.63 14.84 7.72
N GLN A 42 -6.97 15.97 7.95
CA GLN A 42 -6.27 16.72 6.91
C GLN A 42 -5.10 15.89 6.32
N PHE A 43 -4.35 15.21 7.18
CA PHE A 43 -3.28 14.33 6.75
C PHE A 43 -3.80 13.16 5.91
N MET A 44 -4.82 12.45 6.39
CA MET A 44 -5.41 11.32 5.65
C MET A 44 -6.04 11.76 4.33
N THR A 45 -6.65 12.95 4.29
CA THR A 45 -7.15 13.55 3.04
C THR A 45 -6.03 13.76 2.03
N ARG A 46 -4.87 14.30 2.46
CA ARG A 46 -3.69 14.44 1.58
C ARG A 46 -3.15 13.11 1.10
N VAL A 47 -3.07 12.11 1.97
CA VAL A 47 -2.64 10.75 1.62
C VAL A 47 -3.55 10.18 0.53
N ASN A 48 -4.87 10.23 0.72
CA ASN A 48 -5.86 9.72 -0.22
C ASN A 48 -5.86 10.51 -1.54
N ALA A 49 -5.68 11.84 -1.49
CA ALA A 49 -5.60 12.66 -2.70
C ALA A 49 -4.37 12.29 -3.55
N TRP A 50 -3.20 12.11 -2.94
CA TRP A 50 -2.01 11.65 -3.65
C TRP A 50 -2.16 10.24 -4.20
N MET A 51 -2.74 9.32 -3.41
CA MET A 51 -3.03 7.96 -3.88
C MET A 51 -3.94 7.99 -5.10
N ALA A 52 -5.04 8.75 -5.06
CA ALA A 52 -5.97 8.89 -6.17
C ALA A 52 -5.31 9.53 -7.40
N ALA A 53 -4.45 10.53 -7.23
CA ALA A 53 -3.67 11.12 -8.31
C ALA A 53 -2.73 10.09 -8.96
N GLY A 54 -2.06 9.25 -8.16
CA GLY A 54 -1.23 8.15 -8.66
C GLY A 54 -2.04 7.14 -9.47
N VAL A 55 -3.17 6.65 -8.92
CA VAL A 55 -4.08 5.72 -9.62
C VAL A 55 -4.61 6.33 -10.94
N GLY A 56 -5.02 7.60 -10.92
CA GLY A 56 -5.47 8.31 -12.11
C GLY A 56 -4.38 8.43 -13.18
N LEU A 57 -3.15 8.77 -12.78
CA LEU A 57 -2.00 8.81 -13.68
C LEU A 57 -1.66 7.42 -14.25
N THR A 58 -1.73 6.37 -13.44
CA THR A 58 -1.56 4.98 -13.87
C THR A 58 -2.59 4.60 -14.94
N GLY A 59 -3.87 4.86 -14.69
CA GLY A 59 -4.94 4.59 -15.66
C GLY A 59 -4.79 5.38 -16.96
N LEU A 60 -4.50 6.68 -16.87
CA LEU A 60 -4.24 7.52 -18.03
C LEU A 60 -3.06 7.01 -18.86
N THR A 61 -1.94 6.68 -18.20
CA THR A 61 -0.74 6.21 -18.89
C THR A 61 -0.97 4.86 -19.54
N ALA A 62 -1.65 3.94 -18.86
CA ALA A 62 -2.04 2.64 -19.41
C ALA A 62 -2.91 2.78 -20.67
N PHE A 63 -3.91 3.67 -20.62
CA PHE A 63 -4.77 3.96 -21.75
C PHE A 63 -3.99 4.57 -22.93
N LEU A 64 -3.17 5.60 -22.69
CA LEU A 64 -2.39 6.26 -23.73
C LEU A 64 -1.39 5.30 -24.41
N VAL A 65 -0.74 4.43 -23.64
CA VAL A 65 0.15 3.39 -24.19
C VAL A 65 -0.65 2.42 -25.05
N ALA A 66 -1.81 1.93 -24.57
CA ALA A 66 -2.64 0.99 -25.32
C ALA A 66 -3.18 1.57 -26.65
N GLN A 67 -3.34 2.90 -26.74
CA GLN A 67 -3.75 3.58 -27.98
C GLN A 67 -2.62 3.82 -28.99
N SER A 68 -1.36 3.54 -28.63
CA SER A 68 -0.20 3.79 -29.49
C SER A 68 0.45 2.49 -29.95
N PRO A 69 0.20 2.02 -31.19
CA PRO A 69 0.83 0.81 -31.71
C PRO A 69 2.36 0.82 -31.61
N THR A 70 2.98 1.99 -31.79
CA THR A 70 4.43 2.17 -31.64
C THR A 70 4.90 1.86 -30.23
N LEU A 71 4.24 2.42 -29.20
CA LEU A 71 4.61 2.16 -27.80
C LEU A 71 4.29 0.72 -27.40
N VAL A 72 3.17 0.18 -27.87
CA VAL A 72 2.80 -1.22 -27.64
C VAL A 72 3.86 -2.16 -28.19
N ASN A 73 4.26 -1.99 -29.45
CA ASN A 73 5.28 -2.84 -30.07
C ASN A 73 6.65 -2.67 -29.40
N ALA A 74 7.03 -1.45 -29.03
CA ALA A 74 8.28 -1.20 -28.33
C ALA A 74 8.33 -1.89 -26.95
N ILE A 75 7.24 -1.83 -26.18
CA ILE A 75 7.18 -2.38 -24.82
C ILE A 75 6.93 -3.89 -24.85
N PHE A 76 5.87 -4.34 -25.52
CA PHE A 76 5.40 -5.72 -25.46
C PHE A 76 5.96 -6.62 -26.57
N GLY A 77 6.52 -6.05 -27.64
CA GLY A 77 7.14 -6.78 -28.75
C GLY A 77 8.65 -6.98 -28.63
N THR A 78 9.29 -6.45 -27.58
CA THR A 78 10.74 -6.54 -27.37
C THR A 78 11.09 -7.03 -25.96
N GLY A 79 12.38 -7.20 -25.67
CA GLY A 79 12.85 -7.51 -24.30
C GLY A 79 12.50 -6.45 -23.25
N LEU A 80 12.05 -5.25 -23.66
CA LEU A 80 11.57 -4.20 -22.75
C LEU A 80 10.34 -4.65 -21.93
N PHE A 81 9.62 -5.67 -22.40
CA PHE A 81 8.52 -6.30 -21.67
C PHE A 81 8.93 -6.73 -20.26
N TRP A 82 10.09 -7.40 -20.13
CA TRP A 82 10.58 -7.87 -18.84
C TRP A 82 10.93 -6.73 -17.91
N VAL A 83 11.43 -5.63 -18.46
CA VAL A 83 11.68 -4.41 -17.68
C VAL A 83 10.35 -3.80 -17.22
N ALA A 84 9.35 -3.70 -18.08
CA ALA A 84 8.03 -3.20 -17.72
C ALA A 84 7.39 -4.06 -16.61
N VAL A 85 7.49 -5.38 -16.69
CA VAL A 85 6.89 -6.26 -15.66
C VAL A 85 7.66 -6.24 -14.34
N LEU A 86 9.00 -6.29 -14.37
CA LEU A 86 9.82 -6.46 -13.16
C LEU A 86 10.23 -5.14 -12.49
N ALA A 87 10.39 -4.05 -13.25
CA ALA A 87 10.86 -2.79 -12.68
C ALA A 87 9.90 -2.21 -11.63
N PRO A 88 8.55 -2.19 -11.81
CA PRO A 88 7.63 -1.72 -10.78
C PRO A 88 7.73 -2.52 -9.47
N VAL A 89 7.99 -3.83 -9.56
CA VAL A 89 8.14 -4.70 -8.38
C VAL A 89 9.43 -4.40 -7.64
N ILE A 90 10.53 -4.09 -8.32
CA ILE A 90 11.79 -3.76 -7.65
C ILE A 90 11.75 -2.32 -7.12
N LEU A 91 11.26 -1.39 -7.93
CA LEU A 91 11.24 0.03 -7.62
C LEU A 91 10.40 0.34 -6.38
N VAL A 92 9.31 -0.38 -6.14
CA VAL A 92 8.49 -0.13 -4.94
C VAL A 92 9.28 -0.30 -3.64
N PHE A 93 10.14 -1.32 -3.53
CA PHE A 93 10.97 -1.53 -2.35
C PHE A 93 12.05 -0.44 -2.22
N VAL A 94 12.63 -0.02 -3.34
CA VAL A 94 13.63 1.07 -3.37
C VAL A 94 13.01 2.39 -2.96
N ILE A 95 11.82 2.71 -3.47
CA ILE A 95 11.11 3.95 -3.13
C ILE A 95 10.68 3.91 -1.67
N ALA A 96 10.06 2.84 -1.20
CA ALA A 96 9.61 2.71 0.19
C ALA A 96 10.76 2.89 1.21
N SER A 97 11.96 2.37 0.90
CA SER A 97 13.13 2.49 1.79
C SER A 97 13.81 3.87 1.75
N ARG A 98 13.65 4.65 0.68
CA ARG A 98 14.33 5.94 0.49
C ARG A 98 13.42 7.15 0.65
N VAL A 99 12.12 7.02 0.46
CA VAL A 99 11.19 8.15 0.38
C VAL A 99 11.22 9.03 1.63
N GLN A 100 11.42 8.49 2.82
CA GLN A 100 11.50 9.28 4.05
C GLN A 100 12.76 10.18 4.11
N LYS A 101 13.81 9.84 3.36
CA LYS A 101 15.08 10.59 3.29
C LYS A 101 15.11 11.62 2.14
N MET A 102 14.07 11.66 1.33
CA MET A 102 13.98 12.59 0.19
C MET A 102 13.51 13.98 0.62
N SER A 103 13.60 14.96 -0.26
CA SER A 103 12.79 16.18 -0.13
C SER A 103 11.32 15.88 -0.51
N PRO A 104 10.34 16.68 -0.06
CA PRO A 104 8.93 16.51 -0.45
C PRO A 104 8.72 16.51 -1.97
N ALA A 105 9.43 17.40 -2.68
CA ALA A 105 9.38 17.46 -4.13
C ALA A 105 9.94 16.19 -4.78
N ALA A 106 11.09 15.69 -4.31
CA ALA A 106 11.70 14.47 -4.84
C ALA A 106 10.85 13.23 -4.55
N ALA A 107 10.26 13.12 -3.36
CA ALA A 107 9.34 12.05 -3.01
C ALA A 107 8.10 12.04 -3.92
N THR A 108 7.51 13.23 -4.14
CA THR A 108 6.35 13.40 -5.02
C THR A 108 6.68 13.03 -6.46
N ALA A 109 7.76 13.57 -7.02
CA ALA A 109 8.20 13.26 -8.38
C ALA A 109 8.47 11.77 -8.57
N THR A 110 9.14 11.14 -7.61
CA THR A 110 9.43 9.71 -7.63
C THR A 110 8.14 8.88 -7.62
N PHE A 111 7.16 9.25 -6.78
CA PHE A 111 5.86 8.58 -6.73
C PHE A 111 5.06 8.71 -8.04
N LEU A 112 5.07 9.89 -8.67
CA LEU A 112 4.40 10.11 -9.95
C LEU A 112 5.07 9.34 -11.10
N VAL A 113 6.40 9.36 -11.17
CA VAL A 113 7.15 8.55 -12.14
C VAL A 113 6.86 7.06 -11.96
N TYR A 114 6.84 6.59 -10.71
CA TYR A 114 6.47 5.22 -10.38
C TYR A 114 5.04 4.87 -10.85
N SER A 115 4.08 5.77 -10.62
CA SER A 115 2.68 5.58 -11.02
C SER A 115 2.53 5.52 -12.55
N ALA A 116 3.24 6.38 -13.28
CA ALA A 116 3.28 6.35 -14.75
C ALA A 116 3.93 5.06 -15.28
N LEU A 117 5.07 4.64 -14.73
CA LEU A 117 5.73 3.39 -15.11
C LEU A 117 4.85 2.17 -14.86
N ASN A 118 4.11 2.13 -13.75
CA ASN A 118 3.10 1.12 -13.51
C ASN A 118 2.00 1.16 -14.57
N GLY A 119 1.54 2.35 -14.96
CA GLY A 119 0.54 2.51 -16.02
C GLY A 119 1.00 1.94 -17.35
N MET A 120 2.24 2.26 -17.76
CA MET A 120 2.85 1.66 -18.96
C MET A 120 2.86 0.13 -18.89
N SER A 121 3.21 -0.41 -17.72
CA SER A 121 3.27 -1.85 -17.48
C SER A 121 1.90 -2.50 -17.51
N LEU A 122 0.87 -1.82 -17.01
CA LEU A 122 -0.51 -2.29 -16.97
C LEU A 122 -1.27 -2.09 -18.28
N ALA A 123 -0.68 -1.44 -19.30
CA ALA A 123 -1.34 -1.24 -20.59
C ALA A 123 -1.82 -2.57 -21.23
N PHE A 124 -1.20 -3.70 -20.89
CA PHE A 124 -1.60 -5.01 -21.40
C PHE A 124 -3.06 -5.38 -21.08
N ILE A 125 -3.64 -4.84 -20.00
CA ILE A 125 -5.02 -5.17 -19.62
C ILE A 125 -6.01 -4.77 -20.70
N PHE A 126 -5.70 -3.74 -21.50
CA PHE A 126 -6.54 -3.28 -22.61
C PHE A 126 -6.54 -4.25 -23.80
N PHE A 127 -5.61 -5.20 -23.86
CA PHE A 127 -5.59 -6.28 -24.85
C PHE A 127 -6.35 -7.52 -24.36
N VAL A 128 -6.47 -7.69 -23.04
CA VAL A 128 -7.09 -8.87 -22.41
C VAL A 128 -8.56 -8.63 -22.06
N TYR A 129 -8.92 -7.41 -21.67
CA TYR A 129 -10.26 -7.04 -21.19
C TYR A 129 -10.84 -5.89 -22.02
N SER A 130 -12.17 -5.81 -22.09
CA SER A 130 -12.86 -4.67 -22.71
C SER A 130 -12.75 -3.41 -21.83
N LEU A 131 -12.87 -2.21 -22.43
CA LEU A 131 -12.92 -0.96 -21.66
C LEU A 131 -14.09 -0.95 -20.66
N GLY A 132 -15.25 -1.48 -21.05
CA GLY A 132 -16.42 -1.58 -20.19
C GLY A 132 -16.18 -2.47 -18.97
N THR A 133 -15.52 -3.61 -19.16
CA THR A 133 -15.07 -4.50 -18.08
C THR A 133 -14.11 -3.79 -17.14
N ILE A 134 -13.06 -3.17 -17.69
CA ILE A 134 -12.04 -2.44 -16.92
C ILE A 134 -12.71 -1.35 -16.06
N ALA A 135 -13.58 -0.54 -16.66
CA ALA A 135 -14.29 0.54 -15.96
C ALA A 135 -15.22 0.00 -14.86
N SER A 136 -15.96 -1.07 -15.13
CA SER A 136 -16.89 -1.67 -14.16
C SER A 136 -16.13 -2.24 -12.96
N VAL A 137 -15.05 -2.98 -13.19
CA VAL A 137 -14.21 -3.52 -12.12
C VAL A 137 -13.49 -2.41 -11.37
N PHE A 138 -13.05 -1.36 -12.05
CA PHE A 138 -12.45 -0.20 -11.39
C PHE A 138 -13.45 0.45 -10.42
N ALA A 139 -14.71 0.63 -10.82
CA ALA A 139 -15.77 1.15 -9.94
C ALA A 139 -16.02 0.23 -8.74
N ILE A 140 -16.11 -1.09 -8.95
CA ILE A 140 -16.22 -2.07 -7.86
C ILE A 140 -15.03 -1.96 -6.90
N THR A 141 -13.82 -1.81 -7.45
CA THR A 141 -12.59 -1.67 -6.65
C THR A 141 -12.63 -0.39 -5.84
N ALA A 142 -13.02 0.74 -6.44
CA ALA A 142 -13.10 2.02 -5.76
C ALA A 142 -14.08 2.00 -4.58
N VAL A 143 -15.25 1.38 -4.75
CA VAL A 143 -16.24 1.21 -3.67
C VAL A 143 -15.70 0.27 -2.59
N THR A 144 -15.12 -0.86 -2.97
CA THR A 144 -14.55 -1.85 -2.03
C THR A 144 -13.42 -1.23 -1.20
N TYR A 145 -12.43 -0.64 -1.88
CA TYR A 145 -11.31 0.05 -1.28
C TYR A 145 -11.78 1.19 -0.38
N GLY A 146 -12.67 2.05 -0.87
CA GLY A 146 -13.18 3.18 -0.10
C GLY A 146 -13.89 2.76 1.17
N SER A 147 -14.71 1.71 1.11
CA SER A 147 -15.41 1.15 2.27
C SER A 147 -14.44 0.60 3.33
N LEU A 148 -13.42 -0.13 2.90
CA LEU A 148 -12.40 -0.72 3.79
C LEU A 148 -11.49 0.34 4.38
N ALA A 149 -11.08 1.35 3.60
CA ALA A 149 -10.29 2.47 4.08
C ALA A 149 -11.07 3.30 5.09
N LEU A 150 -12.34 3.61 4.83
CA LEU A 150 -13.22 4.30 5.79
C LEU A 150 -13.36 3.50 7.08
N TRP A 151 -13.56 2.18 6.98
CA TRP A 151 -13.62 1.32 8.17
C TRP A 151 -12.30 1.28 8.94
N GLY A 152 -11.16 1.11 8.25
CA GLY A 152 -9.82 1.13 8.87
C GLY A 152 -9.49 2.47 9.53
N PHE A 153 -9.96 3.57 8.94
CA PHE A 153 -9.84 4.90 9.50
C PHE A 153 -10.70 5.06 10.77
N ALA A 154 -11.97 4.65 10.73
CA ALA A 154 -12.93 4.89 11.81
C ALA A 154 -12.86 3.86 12.96
N THR A 155 -12.39 2.64 12.69
CA THR A 155 -12.42 1.55 13.68
C THR A 155 -11.52 1.85 14.88
N LYS A 156 -12.04 1.48 16.06
CA LYS A 156 -11.34 1.57 17.36
C LYS A 156 -10.61 0.28 17.74
N ARG A 157 -10.87 -0.81 17.00
CA ARG A 157 -10.14 -2.07 17.20
C ARG A 157 -8.71 -1.91 16.72
N ASP A 158 -7.76 -2.36 17.52
CA ASP A 158 -6.36 -2.36 17.13
C ASP A 158 -6.09 -3.47 16.10
N LEU A 159 -5.69 -3.09 14.90
CA LEU A 159 -5.32 -3.98 13.81
C LEU A 159 -3.83 -4.30 13.79
N SER A 160 -3.02 -3.70 14.68
CA SER A 160 -1.56 -3.88 14.71
C SER A 160 -1.13 -5.36 14.75
N GLY A 161 -1.89 -6.20 15.46
CA GLY A 161 -1.65 -7.64 15.55
C GLY A 161 -1.74 -8.41 14.22
N TRP A 162 -2.42 -7.86 13.21
CA TRP A 162 -2.58 -8.49 11.89
C TRP A 162 -1.36 -8.27 11.00
N GLY A 163 -0.54 -7.26 11.29
CA GLY A 163 0.50 -6.78 10.38
C GLY A 163 1.51 -7.84 9.96
N ARG A 164 1.96 -8.69 10.89
CA ARG A 164 2.91 -9.78 10.58
C ARG A 164 2.29 -10.83 9.67
N PHE A 165 1.04 -11.21 9.93
CA PHE A 165 0.31 -12.18 9.13
C PHE A 165 0.06 -11.65 7.70
N LEU A 166 -0.44 -10.43 7.58
CA LEU A 166 -0.72 -9.80 6.28
C LEU A 166 0.56 -9.60 5.47
N PHE A 167 1.67 -9.21 6.10
CA PHE A 167 2.96 -9.12 5.43
C PHE A 167 3.45 -10.47 4.91
N MET A 168 3.34 -11.54 5.70
CA MET A 168 3.70 -12.90 5.26
C MET A 168 2.79 -13.40 4.13
N ALA A 169 1.48 -13.08 4.19
CA ALA A 169 0.54 -13.42 3.13
C ALA A 169 0.87 -12.68 1.82
N LEU A 170 1.21 -11.38 1.89
CA LEU A 170 1.70 -10.60 0.75
C LEU A 170 2.96 -11.21 0.13
N VAL A 171 3.94 -11.57 0.96
CA VAL A 171 5.16 -12.25 0.51
C VAL A 171 4.81 -13.57 -0.17
N GLY A 172 3.89 -14.35 0.39
CA GLY A 172 3.37 -15.58 -0.20
C GLY A 172 2.79 -15.34 -1.61
N LEU A 173 1.93 -14.34 -1.78
CA LEU A 173 1.36 -13.98 -3.08
C LEU A 173 2.45 -13.60 -4.09
N ILE A 174 3.44 -12.82 -3.68
CA ILE A 174 4.56 -12.41 -4.56
C ILE A 174 5.38 -13.64 -4.98
N VAL A 175 5.79 -14.48 -4.04
CA VAL A 175 6.57 -15.69 -4.32
C VAL A 175 5.79 -16.65 -5.21
N SER A 176 4.50 -16.86 -4.94
CA SER A 176 3.62 -17.67 -5.79
C SER A 176 3.56 -17.10 -7.21
N SER A 177 3.39 -15.78 -7.38
CA SER A 177 3.33 -15.14 -8.70
C SER A 177 4.59 -15.37 -9.53
N ILE A 178 5.76 -15.36 -8.89
CA ILE A 178 7.05 -15.62 -9.54
C ILE A 178 7.19 -17.11 -9.85
N ALA A 179 6.87 -17.99 -8.90
CA ALA A 179 6.97 -19.44 -9.07
C ALA A 179 6.11 -19.92 -10.25
N PHE A 180 4.88 -19.41 -10.38
CA PHE A 180 3.98 -19.78 -11.47
C PHE A 180 4.47 -19.37 -12.87
N MET A 181 5.44 -18.44 -12.97
CA MET A 181 6.06 -18.07 -14.24
C MET A 181 7.04 -19.14 -14.75
N PHE A 182 7.67 -19.91 -13.85
CA PHE A 182 8.72 -20.87 -14.19
C PHE A 182 8.24 -22.34 -14.20
N ILE A 183 7.03 -22.60 -13.71
CA ILE A 183 6.49 -23.97 -13.64
C ILE A 183 5.21 -24.05 -14.49
N PRO A 184 5.34 -24.29 -15.80
CA PRO A 184 4.19 -24.46 -16.69
C PRO A 184 3.24 -25.55 -16.18
N GLY A 185 1.93 -25.29 -16.25
CA GLY A 185 0.89 -26.26 -15.92
C GLY A 185 0.48 -26.36 -14.45
N VAL A 186 1.22 -25.74 -13.51
CA VAL A 186 0.81 -25.71 -12.09
C VAL A 186 -0.41 -24.82 -11.87
N MET A 187 -0.53 -23.74 -12.65
CA MET A 187 -1.65 -22.81 -12.58
C MET A 187 -2.84 -23.33 -13.40
N GLY A 188 -3.56 -24.33 -12.87
CA GLY A 188 -4.87 -24.73 -13.39
C GLY A 188 -5.96 -23.70 -13.09
N SER A 189 -7.15 -23.85 -13.70
CA SER A 189 -8.28 -22.93 -13.53
C SER A 189 -8.70 -22.75 -12.06
N THR A 190 -8.80 -23.84 -11.30
CA THR A 190 -9.15 -23.80 -9.88
C THR A 190 -8.08 -23.09 -9.05
N MET A 191 -6.79 -23.39 -9.28
CA MET A 191 -5.69 -22.76 -8.55
C MET A 191 -5.62 -21.25 -8.85
N TYR A 192 -5.84 -20.87 -10.11
CA TYR A 192 -5.94 -19.48 -10.52
C TYR A 192 -7.07 -18.75 -9.80
N LEU A 193 -8.26 -19.34 -9.73
CA LEU A 193 -9.39 -18.77 -9.00
C LEU A 193 -9.06 -18.60 -7.52
N VAL A 194 -8.54 -19.64 -6.86
CA VAL A 194 -8.16 -19.61 -5.44
C VAL A 194 -7.11 -18.53 -5.18
N TYR A 195 -6.06 -18.47 -6.01
CA TYR A 195 -5.01 -17.46 -5.90
C TYR A 195 -5.59 -16.04 -5.97
N ASN A 196 -6.50 -15.77 -6.91
CA ASN A 196 -7.08 -14.45 -7.04
C ASN A 196 -8.06 -14.11 -5.90
N VAL A 197 -8.85 -15.08 -5.40
CA VAL A 197 -9.72 -14.87 -4.23
C VAL A 197 -8.89 -14.56 -2.98
N ILE A 198 -7.82 -15.31 -2.73
CA ILE A 198 -6.89 -15.03 -1.62
C ILE A 198 -6.28 -13.64 -1.79
N GLY A 199 -5.86 -13.28 -3.01
CA GLY A 199 -5.36 -11.95 -3.33
C GLY A 199 -6.33 -10.84 -2.95
N VAL A 200 -7.61 -10.95 -3.33
CA VAL A 200 -8.66 -9.99 -2.94
C VAL A 200 -8.77 -9.89 -1.42
N LEU A 201 -8.84 -11.02 -0.70
CA LEU A 201 -9.00 -11.02 0.75
C LEU A 201 -7.79 -10.39 1.47
N VAL A 202 -6.58 -10.70 1.02
CA VAL A 202 -5.34 -10.15 1.58
C VAL A 202 -5.26 -8.66 1.35
N PHE A 203 -5.50 -8.18 0.13
CA PHE A 203 -5.44 -6.75 -0.17
C PHE A 203 -6.61 -5.95 0.42
N ALA A 204 -7.77 -6.58 0.60
CA ALA A 204 -8.86 -5.98 1.36
C ALA A 204 -8.49 -5.77 2.84
N ALA A 205 -7.87 -6.79 3.46
CA ALA A 205 -7.42 -6.70 4.85
C ALA A 205 -6.24 -5.72 5.01
N LEU A 206 -5.28 -5.72 4.07
CA LEU A 206 -4.19 -4.73 4.01
C LEU A 206 -4.73 -3.32 3.89
N THR A 207 -5.71 -3.06 3.02
CA THR A 207 -6.31 -1.72 2.87
C THR A 207 -6.79 -1.16 4.21
N ALA A 208 -7.52 -1.95 5.00
CA ALA A 208 -8.00 -1.51 6.31
C ALA A 208 -6.86 -1.36 7.32
N TYR A 209 -5.92 -2.32 7.35
CA TYR A 209 -4.76 -2.31 8.23
C TYR A 209 -3.84 -1.12 7.97
N ASP A 210 -3.44 -0.91 6.72
CA ASP A 210 -2.52 0.16 6.33
C ASP A 210 -3.16 1.53 6.47
N THR A 211 -4.47 1.67 6.23
CA THR A 211 -5.19 2.91 6.54
C THR A 211 -5.10 3.25 8.04
N GLN A 212 -5.32 2.27 8.92
CA GLN A 212 -5.18 2.48 10.36
C GLN A 212 -3.73 2.77 10.76
N LYS A 213 -2.78 2.04 10.19
CA LYS A 213 -1.34 2.20 10.46
C LYS A 213 -0.84 3.58 10.04
N ILE A 214 -1.26 4.09 8.88
CA ILE A 214 -0.88 5.43 8.40
C ILE A 214 -1.41 6.51 9.35
N LYS A 215 -2.66 6.37 9.82
CA LYS A 215 -3.22 7.23 10.87
C LYS A 215 -2.37 7.17 12.16
N GLN A 216 -1.99 5.98 12.62
CA GLN A 216 -1.15 5.81 13.82
C GLN A 216 0.25 6.42 13.64
N ILE A 217 0.87 6.27 12.47
CA ILE A 217 2.17 6.87 12.15
C ILE A 217 2.09 8.39 12.29
N TYR A 218 1.03 9.02 11.78
CA TYR A 218 0.82 10.45 11.93
C TYR A 218 0.65 10.88 13.39
N LEU A 219 -0.14 10.13 14.17
CA LEU A 219 -0.35 10.41 15.59
C LEU A 219 0.94 10.33 16.43
N VAL A 220 1.94 9.55 15.99
CA VAL A 220 3.24 9.40 16.67
C VAL A 220 4.27 10.41 16.20
N ASN A 221 4.36 10.65 14.89
CA ASN A 221 5.46 11.41 14.29
C ASN A 221 5.08 12.86 13.93
N GLY A 222 3.79 13.19 13.98
CA GLY A 222 3.25 14.36 13.30
C GLY A 222 3.30 14.23 11.78
N GLY A 223 2.59 15.11 11.07
CA GLY A 223 2.55 15.13 9.60
C GLY A 223 3.85 15.59 8.93
N GLY A 224 4.98 15.54 9.63
CA GLY A 224 6.27 16.00 9.15
C GLY A 224 6.85 15.11 8.06
N GLY A 225 7.65 15.71 7.18
CA GLY A 225 8.38 15.00 6.12
C GLY A 225 7.50 14.41 5.02
N ASN A 226 8.00 13.34 4.38
CA ASN A 226 7.36 12.73 3.20
C ASN A 226 6.35 11.62 3.59
N LEU A 227 5.86 11.65 4.83
CA LEU A 227 4.96 10.61 5.36
C LEU A 227 3.65 10.52 4.58
N ALA A 228 3.14 11.65 4.08
CA ALA A 228 1.93 11.65 3.26
C ALA A 228 2.15 10.90 1.93
N ILE A 229 3.33 11.05 1.30
CA ILE A 229 3.69 10.35 0.07
C ILE A 229 3.96 8.87 0.34
N LEU A 230 4.60 8.53 1.45
CA LEU A 230 4.78 7.13 1.84
C LEU A 230 3.45 6.43 2.12
N GLY A 231 2.52 7.11 2.80
CA GLY A 231 1.15 6.62 2.98
C GLY A 231 0.43 6.46 1.64
N ALA A 232 0.57 7.45 0.74
CA ALA A 232 -0.06 7.41 -0.58
C ALA A 232 0.47 6.26 -1.43
N LEU A 233 1.78 6.02 -1.42
CA LEU A 233 2.41 4.87 -2.07
C LEU A 233 1.86 3.56 -1.50
N THR A 234 1.77 3.43 -0.18
CA THR A 234 1.25 2.21 0.47
C THR A 234 -0.18 1.91 0.01
N LEU A 235 -1.07 2.90 0.14
CA LEU A 235 -2.47 2.78 -0.24
C LEU A 235 -2.67 2.62 -1.75
N TYR A 236 -1.80 3.21 -2.58
CA TYR A 236 -1.78 3.03 -4.02
C TYR A 236 -1.51 1.57 -4.40
N LEU A 237 -0.54 0.93 -3.73
CA LEU A 237 -0.22 -0.48 -3.98
C LEU A 237 -1.38 -1.38 -3.60
N ASP A 238 -2.04 -1.10 -2.48
CA ASP A 238 -3.23 -1.85 -2.08
C ASP A 238 -4.33 -1.74 -3.12
N PHE A 239 -4.61 -0.52 -3.58
CA PHE A 239 -5.64 -0.26 -4.59
C PHE A 239 -5.33 -0.98 -5.91
N ILE A 240 -4.12 -0.80 -6.46
CA ILE A 240 -3.75 -1.37 -7.76
C ILE A 240 -3.76 -2.90 -7.71
N ASN A 241 -3.25 -3.50 -6.63
CA ASN A 241 -3.27 -4.96 -6.51
C ASN A 241 -4.70 -5.50 -6.31
N LEU A 242 -5.52 -4.86 -5.48
CA LEU A 242 -6.92 -5.21 -5.32
C LEU A 242 -7.66 -5.12 -6.66
N PHE A 243 -7.46 -4.05 -7.43
CA PHE A 243 -8.00 -3.87 -8.77
C PHE A 243 -7.58 -5.02 -9.69
N MET A 244 -6.29 -5.35 -9.74
CA MET A 244 -5.79 -6.41 -10.62
C MET A 244 -6.32 -7.79 -10.24
N PHE A 245 -6.51 -8.08 -8.95
CA PHE A 245 -7.12 -9.33 -8.51
C PHE A 245 -8.62 -9.40 -8.85
N LEU A 246 -9.37 -8.32 -8.60
CA LEU A 246 -10.79 -8.23 -8.97
C LEU A 246 -10.97 -8.30 -10.49
N LEU A 247 -10.07 -7.68 -11.27
CA LEU A 247 -10.13 -7.71 -12.74
C LEU A 247 -9.90 -9.11 -13.27
N ARG A 248 -9.01 -9.89 -12.65
CA ARG A 248 -8.79 -11.30 -13.01
C ARG A 248 -9.96 -12.20 -12.62
N LEU A 249 -10.72 -11.86 -11.57
CA LEU A 249 -11.91 -12.62 -11.15
C LEU A 249 -13.14 -12.31 -11.99
N PHE A 250 -13.39 -11.03 -12.26
CA PHE A 250 -14.63 -10.55 -12.89
C PHE A 250 -14.47 -10.16 -14.35
N GLY A 251 -13.23 -10.17 -14.86
CA GLY A 251 -12.94 -9.62 -16.17
C GLY A 251 -13.62 -10.35 -17.32
N GLY A 252 -13.69 -11.69 -17.25
CA GLY A 252 -13.95 -12.52 -18.42
C GLY A 252 -12.89 -12.29 -19.51
N GLY A 253 -12.71 -13.22 -20.46
CA GLY A 253 -11.95 -12.89 -21.67
C GLY A 253 -12.68 -11.80 -22.47
N ARG A 254 -11.99 -11.11 -23.38
CA ARG A 254 -12.68 -10.43 -24.48
C ARG A 254 -13.31 -11.50 -25.38
N ASP A 255 -14.62 -11.67 -25.28
CA ASP A 255 -15.41 -12.39 -26.28
C ASP A 255 -15.49 -11.58 -27.58
#